data_AF-A0A853ILX6-F1
#
_entry.id   AF-A0A853ILX6-F1
#
_cell.length_a   1.000
_cell.length_b   1.000
_cell.length_c   1.000
_cell.angle_alpha   90.00
_cell.angle_beta   90.00
_cell.angle_gamma   90.00
#
_symmetry.space_group_name_H-M   'P 1'
#
loop_
_entity.id
_entity.type
_entity.pdbx_description
1 polymer ?
#
loop_
_entity_poly.entity_id
_entity_poly.type
_entity_poly.pdbx_seq_one_letter_code
_entity_poly.pdbx_strand_id
1 'polypeptide(L)' 'SLGVCLIGRDCITSAQLVSLGKVIDDWLLKYPDAEVVGHCDLDSGKTCPNFDVPEWWISVKDIRKYSQNGIND' A
#
# COMPACT_ATOMS: atom_id res chain seq x y z
N SER A 1 -9.20 -6.43 -11.58
CA SER A 1 -8.35 -5.94 -10.48
C SER A 1 -7.07 -6.77 -10.43
N LEU A 2 -6.00 -6.24 -9.85
CA LEU A 2 -4.81 -6.99 -9.46
C LEU A 2 -4.86 -7.19 -7.94
N GLY A 3 -4.57 -8.40 -7.46
CA GLY A 3 -4.58 -8.73 -6.04
C GLY A 3 -3.21 -9.18 -5.55
N VAL A 4 -2.78 -8.66 -4.40
CA VAL A 4 -1.56 -9.07 -3.70
C VAL A 4 -1.92 -9.38 -2.24
N CYS A 5 -1.39 -10.48 -1.71
CA CYS A 5 -1.61 -10.89 -0.33
C CYS A 5 -0.31 -10.84 0.45
N LEU A 6 -0.34 -10.21 1.62
CA LEU A 6 0.71 -10.35 2.62
C LEU A 6 0.54 -11.69 3.33
N ILE A 7 1.63 -12.45 3.45
CA ILE A 7 1.62 -13.72 4.17
C ILE A 7 1.61 -13.45 5.68
N GLY A 8 0.62 -13.99 6.38
CA GLY A 8 0.38 -13.75 7.80
C GLY A 8 -1.02 -13.20 8.04
N ARG A 9 -1.40 -13.03 9.31
CA ARG A 9 -2.72 -12.49 9.70
C ARG A 9 -2.60 -11.32 10.68
N ASP A 10 -1.82 -11.50 11.73
CA ASP A 10 -1.83 -10.60 12.89
C ASP A 10 -0.55 -9.78 13.04
N CYS A 11 0.53 -10.18 12.37
CA CYS A 11 1.82 -9.50 12.44
C CYS A 11 2.31 -9.18 11.03
N ILE A 12 2.02 -7.95 10.58
CA ILE A 12 2.56 -7.42 9.34
C ILE A 12 3.86 -6.69 9.65
N THR A 13 4.95 -7.15 9.05
CA THR A 13 6.29 -6.57 9.27
C THR A 13 6.52 -5.34 8.40
N SER A 14 7.40 -4.45 8.84
CA SER A 14 7.82 -3.29 8.02
C SER A 14 8.43 -3.73 6.68
N ALA A 15 9.18 -4.85 6.65
CA ALA A 15 9.76 -5.38 5.42
C ALA A 15 8.68 -5.84 4.41
N GLN A 16 7.58 -6.41 4.90
CA GLN A 16 6.43 -6.75 4.08
C GLN A 16 5.74 -5.51 3.51
N LEU A 17 5.54 -4.46 4.32
CA LEU A 17 4.95 -3.20 3.85
C LEU A 17 5.83 -2.49 2.82
N VAL A 18 7.16 -2.50 3.02
CA VAL A 18 8.11 -1.96 2.04
C VAL A 18 8.05 -2.74 0.72
N SER A 19 7.95 -4.07 0.79
CA SER A 19 7.85 -4.92 -0.40
C SER A 19 6.52 -4.72 -1.13
N LEU A 20 5.42 -4.64 -0.37
CA LEU A 20 4.09 -4.33 -0.90
C LEU A 20 4.09 -2.98 -1.62
N GLY A 21 4.67 -1.94 -1.01
CA GLY A 21 4.75 -0.60 -1.61
C GLY A 21 5.43 -0.62 -2.98
N LYS A 22 6.53 -1.38 -3.14
CA LYS A 22 7.22 -1.52 -4.43
C LYS A 22 6.35 -2.20 -5.48
N VAL A 23 5.62 -3.25 -5.11
CA VAL A 23 4.69 -3.95 -6.02
C VAL A 23 3.57 -2.99 -6.48
N ILE A 24 3.00 -2.23 -5.55
CA ILE A 24 1.96 -1.25 -5.85
C ILE A 24 2.48 -0.13 -6.76
N ASP A 25 3.70 0.37 -6.53
CA ASP A 25 4.32 1.36 -7.42
C ASP A 25 4.45 0.84 -8.85
N ASP A 26 5.00 -0.37 -9.02
CA ASP A 26 5.17 -0.98 -10.33
C ASP A 26 3.83 -1.17 -11.07
N TRP A 27 2.75 -1.39 -10.32
CA TRP A 27 1.41 -1.47 -10.88
C TRP A 27 0.85 -0.10 -11.24
N LEU A 28 1.00 0.91 -10.39
CA LEU A 28 0.51 2.26 -10.67
C LEU A 28 1.27 2.93 -11.83
N LEU A 29 2.54 2.59 -12.04
CA LEU A 29 3.26 3.01 -13.25
C LEU A 29 2.62 2.47 -14.53
N LYS A 30 2.03 1.28 -14.48
CA LYS A 30 1.34 0.65 -15.63
C LYS A 30 -0.13 1.04 -15.72
N TYR A 31 -0.74 1.36 -14.59
CA TYR A 31 -2.17 1.63 -14.43
C TYR A 31 -2.36 2.89 -13.55
N PRO A 32 -2.12 4.09 -14.09
CA PRO A 32 -2.06 5.33 -13.31
C PRO A 32 -3.38 5.70 -12.64
N ASP A 33 -4.51 5.26 -13.21
CA ASP A 33 -5.85 5.53 -12.69
C ASP A 33 -6.34 4.45 -11.72
N ALA A 34 -5.51 3.45 -11.39
CA ALA A 34 -5.91 2.39 -10.47
C ALA A 34 -5.92 2.88 -9.01
N GLU A 35 -6.91 2.40 -8.26
CA GLU A 35 -7.04 2.69 -6.83
C GLU A 35 -6.40 1.60 -5.97
N VAL A 36 -5.81 2.00 -4.83
CA VAL A 36 -5.18 1.10 -3.87
C VAL A 36 -6.12 0.96 -2.67
N VAL A 37 -6.73 -0.22 -2.54
CA VAL A 37 -7.75 -0.53 -1.52
C VAL A 37 -7.49 -1.87 -0.86
N GLY A 38 -8.04 -2.08 0.33
CA GLY A 38 -8.07 -3.36 1.03
C GLY A 38 -9.15 -4.28 0.47
N HIS A 39 -9.05 -5.59 0.77
CA HIS A 39 -10.10 -6.54 0.37
C HIS A 39 -11.39 -6.30 1.16
N CYS A 40 -11.28 -5.89 2.42
CA CYS A 40 -12.41 -5.47 3.26
C CYS A 40 -13.21 -4.29 2.69
N ASP A 41 -12.56 -3.41 1.90
CA ASP A 41 -13.22 -2.24 1.30
C ASP A 41 -14.14 -2.64 0.13
N LEU A 42 -13.89 -3.83 -0.45
CA LEU A 42 -14.64 -4.38 -1.58
C LEU A 42 -15.64 -5.47 -1.14
N ASP A 43 -15.40 -6.11 0.00
CA ASP A 43 -16.24 -7.16 0.59
C ASP A 43 -16.34 -6.96 2.10
N SER A 44 -17.49 -6.46 2.57
CA SER A 44 -17.75 -6.16 3.97
C SER A 44 -17.74 -7.38 4.90
N GLY A 45 -17.74 -8.59 4.35
CA GLY A 45 -17.56 -9.83 5.11
C GLY A 45 -16.10 -10.20 5.38
N LYS A 46 -15.13 -9.41 4.88
CA LYS A 46 -13.70 -9.66 5.03
C LYS A 46 -13.07 -8.64 5.95
N THR A 47 -12.11 -9.10 6.73
CA THR A 47 -11.24 -8.23 7.53
C THR A 47 -9.87 -8.03 6.89
N CYS A 48 -9.50 -8.88 5.91
CA CYS A 48 -8.23 -8.78 5.19
C CYS A 48 -8.09 -7.41 4.50
N PRO A 49 -6.95 -6.71 4.64
CA PRO A 49 -5.67 -7.21 5.16
C PRO A 49 -5.42 -6.96 6.66
N ASN A 50 -6.47 -6.68 7.44
CA ASN A 50 -6.43 -6.36 8.87
C ASN A 50 -5.68 -5.04 9.20
N PHE A 51 -5.63 -4.11 8.25
CA PHE A 51 -5.22 -2.72 8.46
C PHE A 51 -5.89 -1.81 7.42
N ASP A 52 -5.90 -0.51 7.68
CA ASP A 52 -6.43 0.50 6.77
C ASP A 52 -5.46 0.74 5.60
N VAL A 53 -5.79 0.20 4.43
CA VAL A 53 -4.96 0.31 3.23
C VAL A 53 -4.94 1.73 2.65
N PRO A 54 -6.09 2.43 2.51
CA PRO A 54 -6.10 3.82 2.05
C PRO A 54 -5.21 4.74 2.90
N GLU A 55 -5.32 4.69 4.23
CA GLU A 55 -4.54 5.53 5.15
C GLU A 55 -3.04 5.21 5.07
N TRP A 56 -2.70 3.91 5.06
CA TRP A 56 -1.32 3.46 4.88
C TRP A 56 -0.72 3.97 3.56
N TRP A 57 -1.45 3.89 2.46
CA TRP A 57 -0.95 4.30 1.15
C TRP A 57 -0.72 5.81 1.04
N ILE A 58 -1.59 6.62 1.64
CA ILE A 58 -1.39 8.08 1.76
C ILE A 58 -0.08 8.36 2.50
N SER A 59 0.13 7.71 3.64
CA SER A 59 1.34 7.87 4.46
C SER A 59 2.62 7.52 3.68
N VAL A 60 2.60 6.43 2.90
CA VAL A 60 3.73 6.04 2.03
C VAL A 60 4.04 7.11 0.99
N LYS A 61 3.01 7.66 0.32
CA LYS A 61 3.18 8.73 -0.67
C LYS A 61 3.78 9.98 -0.05
N ASP A 62 3.31 10.37 1.14
CA ASP A 62 3.78 11.59 1.80
C ASP A 62 5.25 11.46 2.22
N ILE A 63 5.63 10.37 2.89
CA ILE A 63 7.03 10.09 3.27
C ILE A 63 7.97 10.18 2.06
N ARG A 64 7.55 9.65 0.91
CA ARG A 64 8.35 9.67 -0.31
C ARG A 64 8.48 11.07 -0.91
N LYS A 65 7.40 11.85 -0.93
CA LYS A 65 7.45 13.27 -1.35
C LYS A 65 8.41 14.06 -0.47
N TYR A 66 8.35 13.88 0.86
CA TYR A 66 9.28 14.54 1.78
C TYR A 66 10.73 14.13 1.55
N SER A 67 10.98 12.83 1.34
CA SER A 67 12.33 12.30 1.09
C SER A 67 12.92 12.79 -0.24
N GLN A 68 12.08 13.06 -1.24
CA GLN A 68 12.50 13.62 -2.53
C GLN A 68 12.75 15.12 -2.48
N ASN A 69 12.04 15.86 -1.61
CA ASN A 69 12.15 17.31 -1.49
C ASN A 69 13.23 17.76 -0.49
N GLY A 70 13.64 16.91 0.46
CA GLY A 70 14.60 17.24 1.52
C GLY A 70 16.09 17.09 1.18
N ILE A 71 16.47 17.04 -0.11
CA ILE A 71 17.88 16.99 -0.56
C ILE A 71 18.38 18.37 -1.06
N ASN A 72 17.57 19.43 -0.92
CA ASN A 72 17.92 20.77 -1.42
C ASN A 72 18.18 21.83 -0.31
N ASP A 73 18.55 21.42 0.90
CA ASP A 73 19.04 22.33 1.96
C ASP A 73 20.46 21.96 2.40
#